data_AF-A0A6C0DJV6-F1
#
_entry.id   AF-A0A6C0DJV6-F1
#
_cell.length_a   1.000
_cell.length_b   1.000
_cell.length_c   1.000
_cell.angle_alpha   90.00
_cell.angle_beta   90.00
_cell.angle_gamma   90.00
#
_symmetry.space_group_name_H-M   'P 1'
#
loop_
_entity.id
_entity.type
_entity.pdbx_description
1 polymer ?
#
loop_
_entity_poly.entity_id
_entity_poly.type
_entity_poly.pdbx_seq_one_letter_code
_entity_poly.pdbx_strand_id
1 'polypeptide(L)'
;MIQGLFWSWAPWIYNNVSRGIVKIQKVARVVYNEFTVKKEWVFFKNVPVPVNSELFGGIEDTNVKWRCSVFPSRFTEPGFTLEKAKHLSYLGFVIKIDEKEIDLSNWINDVLYSGSEEPTVGEIFALWCCENGVSYFHCLDSIQVEYITELGDVVRKRA
;
A
#
# COMPACT_ATOMS: atom_id res chain seq x y z
N MET A 1 19.22 -45.98 34.28
CA MET A 1 18.03 -46.21 33.42
C MET A 1 17.40 -44.90 32.92
N ILE A 2 17.12 -43.92 33.79
CA ILE A 2 16.51 -42.63 33.42
C ILE A 2 17.41 -41.76 32.52
N GLN A 3 18.74 -41.78 32.73
CA GLN A 3 19.68 -41.02 31.87
C GLN A 3 19.65 -41.48 30.40
N GLY A 4 19.53 -42.78 30.11
CA GLY A 4 19.49 -43.28 28.73
C GLY A 4 18.23 -42.84 27.98
N LEU A 5 17.08 -42.81 28.67
CA LEU A 5 15.83 -42.25 28.14
C LEU A 5 15.95 -40.76 27.85
N PHE A 6 16.57 -39.99 28.76
CA PHE A 6 16.78 -38.55 28.58
C PHE A 6 17.66 -38.24 27.36
N TRP A 7 18.77 -38.96 27.19
CA TRP A 7 19.68 -38.78 26.04
C TRP A 7 19.08 -39.19 24.70
N SER A 8 18.13 -40.14 24.70
CA SER A 8 17.41 -40.51 23.48
C SER A 8 16.33 -39.49 23.06
N TRP A 9 15.73 -38.79 24.02
CA TRP A 9 14.70 -37.76 23.76
C TRP A 9 15.28 -36.36 23.60
N ALA A 10 16.46 -36.08 24.15
CA ALA A 10 17.10 -34.76 24.09
C ALA A 10 17.26 -34.23 22.64
N PRO A 11 17.70 -35.02 21.64
CA PRO A 11 17.75 -34.56 20.25
C PRO A 11 16.38 -34.22 19.67
N TRP A 12 15.33 -34.99 20.04
CA TRP A 12 13.96 -34.74 19.58
C TRP A 12 13.36 -33.47 20.18
N ILE A 13 13.54 -33.27 21.50
CA ILE A 13 13.12 -32.05 22.20
C ILE A 13 13.85 -30.84 21.63
N TYR A 14 15.17 -30.92 21.48
CA TYR A 14 15.98 -29.83 20.90
C TYR A 14 15.51 -29.46 19.50
N ASN A 15 15.27 -30.45 18.63
CA ASN A 15 14.79 -30.21 17.27
C ASN A 15 13.40 -29.56 17.24
N ASN A 16 12.49 -29.96 18.12
CA ASN A 16 11.15 -29.34 18.19
C ASN A 16 11.20 -27.91 18.73
N VAL A 17 12.00 -27.66 19.76
CA VAL A 17 12.21 -26.31 20.30
C VAL A 17 12.85 -25.41 19.25
N SER A 18 13.91 -25.88 18.58
CA SER A 18 14.58 -25.16 17.49
C SER A 18 13.62 -24.82 16.35
N ARG A 19 12.79 -25.79 15.91
CA ARG A 19 11.75 -25.55 14.90
C ARG A 19 10.72 -24.52 15.36
N GLY A 20 10.33 -24.55 16.63
CA GLY A 20 9.43 -23.55 17.24
C GLY A 20 10.04 -22.15 17.20
N ILE A 21 11.30 -22.01 17.65
CA ILE A 21 12.03 -20.74 17.64
C ILE A 21 12.16 -20.20 16.21
N VAL A 22 12.52 -21.03 15.23
CA VAL A 22 12.63 -20.62 13.83
C VAL A 22 11.28 -20.12 13.27
N LYS A 23 10.17 -20.76 13.64
CA LYS A 23 8.83 -20.28 13.25
C LYS A 23 8.52 -18.93 13.88
N ILE A 24 8.79 -18.75 15.17
CA ILE A 24 8.58 -17.47 15.87
C ILE A 24 9.42 -16.37 15.21
N GLN A 25 10.69 -16.63 14.91
CA GLN A 25 11.56 -15.68 14.21
C GLN A 25 11.01 -15.30 12.84
N LYS A 26 10.47 -16.26 12.07
CA LYS A 26 9.84 -15.97 10.76
C LYS A 26 8.60 -15.08 10.91
N VAL A 27 7.72 -15.39 11.87
CA VAL A 27 6.53 -14.57 12.14
C VAL A 27 6.94 -13.17 12.57
N ALA A 28 7.86 -13.05 13.53
CA ALA A 28 8.38 -11.77 13.99
C ALA A 28 9.01 -10.95 12.86
N ARG A 29 9.72 -11.60 11.93
CA ARG A 29 10.29 -10.94 10.76
C ARG A 29 9.22 -10.43 9.79
N VAL A 30 8.18 -11.21 9.54
CA VAL A 30 7.06 -10.76 8.70
C VAL A 30 6.37 -9.56 9.33
N VAL A 31 6.08 -9.63 10.63
CA VAL A 31 5.49 -8.52 11.39
C VAL A 31 6.40 -7.30 11.35
N TYR A 32 7.69 -7.46 11.64
CA TYR A 32 8.67 -6.36 11.57
C TYR A 32 8.72 -5.73 10.18
N ASN A 33 8.78 -6.53 9.12
CA ASN A 33 8.81 -6.03 7.75
C ASN A 33 7.51 -5.28 7.41
N GLU A 34 6.35 -5.79 7.83
CA GLU A 34 5.06 -5.12 7.63
C GLU A 34 5.03 -3.73 8.30
N PHE A 35 5.67 -3.59 9.46
CA PHE A 35 5.77 -2.31 10.17
C PHE A 35 6.91 -1.40 9.69
N THR A 36 7.94 -1.93 9.02
CA THR A 36 9.18 -1.18 8.70
C THR A 36 9.47 -1.00 7.22
N VAL A 37 8.90 -1.78 6.31
CA VAL A 37 9.15 -1.66 4.86
C VAL A 37 8.16 -0.67 4.25
N LYS A 38 8.67 0.37 3.58
CA LYS A 38 7.86 1.48 3.08
C LYS A 38 7.04 0.96 1.90
N LYS A 39 5.73 0.80 2.08
CA LYS A 39 4.79 0.53 0.99
C LYS A 39 4.55 1.82 0.21
N GLU A 40 5.58 2.24 -0.50
CA GLU A 40 5.52 3.40 -1.38
C GLU A 40 5.16 2.95 -2.79
N TRP A 41 4.14 3.58 -3.33
CA TRP A 41 3.71 3.42 -4.71
C TRP A 41 4.17 4.63 -5.51
N VAL A 42 4.68 4.37 -6.70
CA VAL A 42 5.24 5.40 -7.58
C VAL A 42 4.49 5.38 -8.91
N PHE A 43 4.00 6.55 -9.30
CA PHE A 43 3.43 6.79 -10.62
C PHE A 43 4.47 7.48 -11.51
N PHE A 44 4.78 6.84 -12.63
CA PHE A 44 5.69 7.38 -13.64
C PHE A 44 4.94 8.19 -14.70
N LYS A 45 5.61 9.17 -15.29
CA LYS A 45 5.11 9.89 -16.47
C LYS A 45 4.83 8.88 -17.59
N ASN A 46 3.61 8.92 -18.15
CA ASN A 46 3.12 8.03 -19.22
C ASN A 46 2.84 6.57 -18.84
N VAL A 47 2.84 6.21 -17.55
CA VAL A 47 2.44 4.87 -17.09
C VAL A 47 1.16 4.97 -16.26
N PRO A 48 0.06 4.30 -16.65
CA PRO A 48 -1.23 4.43 -15.97
C PRO A 48 -1.33 3.62 -14.66
N VAL A 49 -0.41 2.66 -14.45
CA VAL A 49 -0.43 1.73 -13.32
C VAL A 49 0.71 2.08 -12.36
N PRO A 50 0.44 2.16 -11.04
CA PRO A 50 1.48 2.41 -10.06
C PRO A 50 2.41 1.23 -9.92
N VAL A 51 3.65 1.53 -9.57
CA VAL A 51 4.68 0.54 -9.29
C VAL A 51 5.00 0.57 -7.81
N ASN A 52 5.04 -0.61 -7.19
CA ASN A 52 5.48 -0.73 -5.80
C ASN A 52 7.00 -0.56 -5.74
N SER A 53 7.46 0.39 -4.93
CA SER A 53 8.88 0.68 -4.69
C SER A 53 9.67 -0.51 -4.11
N GLU A 54 9.03 -1.50 -3.49
CA GLU A 54 9.69 -2.73 -3.04
C GLU A 54 10.14 -3.62 -4.20
N LEU A 55 9.44 -3.56 -5.35
CA LEU A 55 9.71 -4.39 -6.51
C LEU A 55 10.81 -3.80 -7.40
N PHE A 56 11.15 -2.53 -7.21
CA PHE A 56 12.13 -1.81 -8.00
C PHE A 56 13.26 -1.30 -7.09
N GLY A 57 14.48 -1.21 -7.60
CA GLY A 57 15.60 -0.64 -6.85
C GLY A 57 15.42 0.86 -6.59
N GLY A 58 16.53 1.60 -6.48
CA GLY A 58 16.48 3.06 -6.42
C GLY A 58 15.74 3.64 -7.63
N ILE A 59 14.69 4.41 -7.40
CA ILE A 59 13.90 5.07 -8.44
C ILE A 59 14.45 6.49 -8.62
N GLU A 60 14.99 6.80 -9.80
CA GLU A 60 15.38 8.16 -10.15
C GLU A 60 14.16 9.08 -10.23
N ASP A 61 14.23 10.26 -9.60
CA ASP A 61 13.12 11.22 -9.49
C ASP A 61 12.73 11.87 -10.84
N THR A 62 13.55 11.74 -11.88
CA THR A 62 13.41 12.45 -13.17
C THR A 62 12.10 12.15 -13.89
N ASN A 63 11.64 10.89 -13.83
CA ASN A 63 10.44 10.41 -14.53
C ASN A 63 9.23 10.19 -13.61
N VAL A 64 9.33 10.56 -12.34
CA VAL A 64 8.24 10.41 -11.38
C VAL A 64 7.22 11.53 -11.56
N LYS A 65 5.94 11.16 -11.61
CA LYS A 65 4.80 12.09 -11.62
C LYS A 65 4.39 12.42 -10.19
N TRP A 66 4.13 11.38 -9.40
CA TRP A 66 3.87 11.47 -7.97
C TRP A 66 4.13 10.13 -7.28
N ARG A 67 4.24 10.19 -5.96
CA ARG A 67 4.44 9.06 -5.05
C ARG A 67 3.39 9.10 -3.96
N CYS A 68 3.02 7.94 -3.44
CA CYS A 68 2.19 7.87 -2.25
C CYS A 68 2.59 6.75 -1.30
N SER A 69 2.27 6.97 -0.03
CA SER A 69 2.35 5.98 1.03
C SER A 69 0.94 5.70 1.50
N VAL A 70 0.55 4.43 1.52
CA VAL A 70 -0.71 3.98 2.12
C VAL A 70 -0.34 3.30 3.45
N PHE A 71 -0.96 3.71 4.57
CA PHE A 71 -0.69 3.25 5.96
C PHE A 71 0.58 3.82 6.67
N PRO A 72 0.57 3.90 8.03
CA PRO A 72 0.67 5.18 8.74
C PRO A 72 2.09 5.65 9.02
N SER A 73 2.13 6.89 9.53
CA SER A 73 3.25 7.60 10.15
C SER A 73 4.29 6.68 10.78
N ARG A 74 5.51 6.75 10.23
CA ARG A 74 6.69 6.13 10.83
C ARG A 74 7.30 7.08 11.84
N PHE A 75 8.00 6.49 12.81
CA PHE A 75 9.11 7.17 13.47
C PHE A 75 10.15 7.49 12.39
N THR A 76 10.05 8.68 11.81
CA THR A 76 11.08 9.22 10.93
C THR A 76 12.33 9.48 11.76
N GLU A 77 13.48 9.02 11.28
CA GLU A 77 14.76 9.52 11.78
C GLU A 77 14.74 11.06 11.72
N PRO A 78 15.14 11.77 12.78
CA PRO A 78 15.20 13.22 12.77
C PRO A 78 16.25 13.66 11.73
N GLY A 79 15.79 14.10 10.57
CA GLY A 79 16.69 14.59 9.51
C GLY A 79 16.21 14.36 8.08
N PHE A 80 15.26 13.46 7.82
CA PHE A 80 14.69 13.30 6.49
C PHE A 80 13.61 14.36 6.22
N THR A 81 13.99 15.44 5.52
CA THR A 81 13.05 16.35 4.87
C THR A 81 12.36 15.64 3.71
N LEU A 82 11.26 14.93 4.00
CA LEU A 82 10.31 14.54 2.97
C LEU A 82 9.70 15.81 2.36
N GLU A 83 9.61 15.88 1.04
CA GLU A 83 8.77 16.85 0.36
C GLU A 83 7.41 16.90 1.05
N LYS A 84 6.87 18.10 1.27
CA LYS A 84 5.67 18.31 2.10
C LYS A 84 4.51 17.47 1.55
N ALA A 85 4.22 16.35 2.21
CA ALA A 85 3.14 15.45 1.83
C ALA A 85 1.81 16.22 1.80
N LYS A 86 1.04 16.00 0.75
CA LYS A 86 -0.29 16.58 0.56
C LYS A 86 -1.34 15.49 0.77
N HIS A 87 -2.48 15.88 1.34
CA HIS A 87 -3.64 14.99 1.47
C HIS A 87 -4.48 15.06 0.19
N LEU A 88 -5.00 13.91 -0.23
CA LEU A 88 -6.19 13.86 -1.07
C LEU A 88 -7.40 13.87 -0.14
N SER A 89 -8.20 14.92 -0.18
CA SER A 89 -9.33 15.09 0.73
C SER A 89 -10.58 15.30 -0.10
N TYR A 90 -11.48 14.33 -0.02
CA TYR A 90 -12.77 14.35 -0.68
C TYR A 90 -13.85 14.05 0.36
N LEU A 91 -14.96 14.80 0.34
CA LEU A 91 -16.12 14.57 1.21
C LEU A 91 -16.87 13.29 0.81
N GLY A 92 -16.72 12.87 -0.43
CA GLY A 92 -17.24 11.61 -0.96
C GLY A 92 -16.46 11.21 -2.20
N PHE A 93 -16.21 9.92 -2.39
CA PHE A 93 -15.51 9.38 -3.56
C PHE A 93 -16.08 8.01 -3.92
N VAL A 94 -16.97 7.96 -4.90
CA VAL A 94 -17.68 6.76 -5.32
C VAL A 94 -17.33 6.43 -6.76
N ILE A 95 -16.94 5.18 -6.99
CA ILE A 95 -16.61 4.63 -8.30
C ILE A 95 -17.76 3.74 -8.75
N LYS A 96 -18.26 3.99 -9.95
CA LYS A 96 -19.31 3.21 -10.60
C LYS A 96 -18.69 2.43 -11.74
N ILE A 97 -18.83 1.10 -11.68
CA ILE A 97 -18.36 0.14 -12.66
C ILE A 97 -19.57 -0.70 -13.07
N ASP A 98 -20.12 -0.43 -14.25
CA ASP A 98 -21.36 -1.04 -14.72
C ASP A 98 -22.50 -0.89 -13.69
N GLU A 99 -22.97 -1.98 -13.09
CA GLU A 99 -24.02 -2.00 -12.05
C GLU A 99 -23.47 -1.95 -10.61
N LYS A 100 -22.15 -1.91 -10.42
CA LYS A 100 -21.51 -1.91 -9.11
C LYS A 100 -21.08 -0.50 -8.72
N GLU A 101 -21.31 -0.17 -7.45
CA GLU A 101 -20.80 1.05 -6.82
C GLU A 101 -19.79 0.66 -5.74
N ILE A 102 -18.64 1.34 -5.74
CA ILE A 102 -17.55 1.15 -4.78
C ILE A 102 -17.29 2.50 -4.12
N ASP A 103 -17.56 2.59 -2.83
CA ASP A 103 -17.28 3.78 -2.04
C ASP A 103 -15.87 3.72 -1.46
N LEU A 104 -15.02 4.69 -1.87
CA LEU A 104 -13.64 4.84 -1.43
C LEU A 104 -13.43 6.05 -0.52
N SER A 105 -14.49 6.72 -0.08
CA SER A 105 -14.42 8.00 0.66
C SER A 105 -13.51 7.92 1.89
N ASN A 106 -13.59 6.84 2.65
CA ASN A 106 -12.75 6.67 3.83
C ASN A 106 -11.29 6.37 3.45
N TRP A 107 -11.10 5.49 2.47
CA TRP A 107 -9.76 5.05 2.07
C TRP A 107 -8.95 6.18 1.46
N ILE A 108 -9.55 7.01 0.59
CA ILE A 108 -8.82 8.07 -0.10
C ILE A 108 -8.27 9.14 0.86
N ASN A 109 -8.98 9.38 1.96
CA ASN A 109 -8.57 10.36 2.98
C ASN A 109 -7.33 9.91 3.78
N ASP A 110 -7.03 8.61 3.78
CA ASP A 110 -5.80 8.05 4.38
C ASP A 110 -4.59 8.11 3.42
N VAL A 111 -4.81 8.45 2.14
CA VAL A 111 -3.76 8.50 1.13
C VAL A 111 -3.02 9.84 1.17
N LEU A 112 -1.71 9.76 1.38
CA LEU A 112 -0.79 10.88 1.29
C LEU A 112 0.00 10.80 -0.01
N TYR A 113 0.07 11.91 -0.74
CA TYR A 113 0.86 12.00 -1.97
C TYR A 113 1.92 13.10 -1.92
N SER A 114 3.00 12.90 -2.69
CA SER A 114 4.05 13.88 -2.93
C SER A 114 4.43 13.86 -4.41
N GLY A 115 4.60 15.03 -5.03
CA GLY A 115 4.93 15.13 -6.45
C GLY A 115 4.60 16.49 -7.05
N SER A 116 4.95 16.64 -8.33
CA SER A 116 4.73 17.88 -9.09
C SER A 116 3.28 18.05 -9.53
N GLU A 117 2.54 16.95 -9.69
CA GLU A 117 1.18 16.93 -10.22
C GLU A 117 0.20 16.26 -9.25
N GLU A 118 -1.05 16.71 -9.26
CA GLU A 118 -2.11 16.09 -8.47
C GLU A 118 -2.54 14.76 -9.09
N PRO A 119 -2.75 13.71 -8.28
CA PRO A 119 -3.31 12.43 -8.71
C PRO A 119 -4.61 12.59 -9.49
N THR A 120 -4.68 11.93 -10.64
CA THR A 120 -5.93 11.85 -11.39
C THR A 120 -6.84 10.79 -10.79
N VAL A 121 -8.14 10.92 -11.05
CA VAL A 121 -9.17 10.00 -10.58
C VAL A 121 -8.92 8.55 -11.03
N GLY A 122 -8.47 8.34 -12.28
CA GLY A 122 -8.11 7.02 -12.79
C GLY A 122 -6.89 6.43 -12.08
N GLU A 123 -5.89 7.25 -11.77
CA GLU A 123 -4.70 6.80 -11.02
C GLU A 123 -5.05 6.44 -9.57
N ILE A 124 -5.92 7.22 -8.92
CA ILE A 124 -6.45 6.91 -7.58
C ILE A 124 -7.13 5.53 -7.58
N PHE A 125 -7.96 5.26 -8.60
CA PHE A 125 -8.62 3.96 -8.71
C PHE A 125 -7.64 2.82 -9.02
N ALA A 126 -6.67 3.04 -9.90
CA ALA A 126 -5.64 2.06 -10.21
C ALA A 126 -4.81 1.69 -8.97
N LEU A 127 -4.48 2.68 -8.13
CA LEU A 127 -3.83 2.48 -6.84
C LEU A 127 -4.67 1.59 -5.92
N TRP A 128 -5.96 1.92 -5.74
CA TRP A 128 -6.86 1.13 -4.91
C TRP A 128 -6.98 -0.33 -5.39
N CYS A 129 -7.07 -0.53 -6.71
CA CYS A 129 -7.10 -1.88 -7.31
C CYS A 129 -5.82 -2.67 -6.99
N CYS A 130 -4.66 -2.03 -7.10
CA CYS A 130 -3.37 -2.66 -6.85
C CYS A 130 -3.18 -3.02 -5.37
N GLU A 131 -3.62 -2.16 -4.44
CA GLU A 131 -3.50 -2.41 -3.02
C GLU A 131 -4.44 -3.54 -2.54
N ASN A 132 -5.68 -3.54 -3.02
CA ASN A 132 -6.68 -4.53 -2.61
C ASN A 132 -6.61 -5.85 -3.41
N GLY A 133 -5.69 -5.94 -4.38
CA GLY A 133 -5.52 -7.12 -5.22
C GLY A 133 -6.71 -7.41 -6.15
N VAL A 134 -7.48 -6.37 -6.51
CA VAL A 134 -8.68 -6.52 -7.33
C VAL A 134 -8.38 -6.14 -8.78
N SER A 135 -8.72 -7.02 -9.72
CA SER A 135 -8.40 -6.86 -11.15
C SER A 135 -9.31 -5.88 -11.91
N TYR A 136 -9.95 -4.91 -11.24
CA TYR A 136 -10.80 -3.92 -11.91
C TYR A 136 -10.01 -2.88 -12.72
N PHE A 137 -8.67 -2.88 -12.66
CA PHE A 137 -7.83 -2.01 -13.47
C PHE A 137 -8.04 -2.20 -14.98
N HIS A 138 -8.56 -3.34 -15.42
CA HIS A 138 -8.92 -3.56 -16.83
C HIS A 138 -10.16 -2.76 -17.28
N CYS A 139 -10.99 -2.30 -16.34
CA CYS A 139 -12.23 -1.58 -16.63
C CYS A 139 -12.04 -0.05 -16.63
N LEU A 140 -10.79 0.46 -16.63
CA LEU A 140 -10.50 1.89 -16.50
C LEU A 140 -11.20 2.77 -17.55
N ASP A 141 -11.48 2.25 -18.75
CA ASP A 141 -12.16 2.99 -19.84
C ASP A 141 -13.69 3.05 -19.69
N SER A 142 -14.27 2.29 -18.75
CA SER A 142 -15.72 2.21 -18.54
C SER A 142 -16.16 2.73 -17.17
N ILE A 143 -15.25 3.30 -16.38
CA ILE A 143 -15.58 3.77 -15.04
C ILE A 143 -16.17 5.18 -15.06
N GLN A 144 -17.13 5.41 -14.17
CA GLN A 144 -17.58 6.73 -13.81
C GLN A 144 -17.27 6.97 -12.35
N VAL A 145 -16.59 8.07 -12.04
CA VAL A 145 -16.31 8.45 -10.67
C VAL A 145 -17.08 9.71 -10.32
N GLU A 146 -17.76 9.63 -9.19
CA GLU A 146 -18.48 10.74 -8.58
C GLU A 146 -17.76 11.09 -7.28
N TYR A 147 -17.25 12.31 -7.19
CA TYR A 147 -16.56 12.78 -6.00
C TYR A 147 -17.09 14.14 -5.56
N ILE A 148 -17.06 14.37 -4.25
CA ILE A 148 -17.49 15.61 -3.62
C ILE A 148 -16.23 16.33 -3.15
N THR A 149 -16.01 17.54 -3.65
CA THR A 149 -14.87 18.37 -3.26
C THR A 149 -15.03 18.87 -1.83
N GLU A 150 -13.95 19.37 -1.23
CA GLU A 150 -14.01 20.01 0.10
C GLU A 150 -14.98 21.20 0.17
N LEU A 151 -15.26 21.83 -0.97
CA LEU A 151 -16.20 22.94 -1.09
C LEU A 151 -17.67 22.49 -1.17
N GLY A 152 -17.92 21.17 -1.21
CA GLY A 152 -19.25 20.59 -1.33
C GLY A 152 -19.76 20.42 -2.76
N ASP A 153 -18.93 20.67 -3.77
CA ASP A 153 -19.31 20.51 -5.17
C ASP A 153 -19.28 19.03 -5.57
N VAL A 154 -20.36 18.57 -6.20
CA VAL A 154 -20.44 17.22 -6.75
C VAL A 154 -19.88 17.22 -8.18
N VAL A 155 -18.79 16.50 -8.38
CA VAL A 155 -18.15 16.37 -9.69
C VAL A 155 -18.30 14.94 -10.19
N ARG A 156 -18.65 14.79 -11.47
CA ARG A 156 -18.73 13.50 -12.16
C ARG A 156 -17.71 13.48 -13.29
N LYS A 157 -16.80 12.52 -13.27
CA LYS A 157 -15.83 12.29 -14.35
C LYS A 157 -15.98 10.88 -14.87
N ARG A 158 -15.94 10.73 -16.19
CA ARG A 158 -15.68 9.44 -16.84
C ARG A 158 -14.19 9.36 -17.11
N ALA A 159 -13.57 8.26 -16.70
CA ALA A 159 -12.23 7.90 -17.10
C ALA A 159 -12.32 6.88 -18.24
#